data_AF-A0A2R5FN21-F1
#
_entry.id   AF-A0A2R5FN21-F1
#
_cell.length_a   1.000
_cell.length_b   1.000
_cell.length_c   1.000
_cell.angle_alpha   90.00
_cell.angle_beta   90.00
_cell.angle_gamma   90.00
#
_symmetry.space_group_name_H-M   'P 1'
#
loop_
_entity.id
_entity.type
_entity.pdbx_description
1 polymer ?
#
loop_
_entity_poly.entity_id
_entity_poly.type
_entity_poly.pdbx_seq_one_letter_code
_entity_poly.pdbx_strand_id
1 'polypeptide(L)' 'MAWNPGQQLFGDRYIIERKLGEGGIGITYLAKNRRGELRVIKTLREQILDYYIGI' A
#
# COMPACT_ATOMS: atom_id res chain seq x y z
N MET A 1 0.91 -8.85 -4.52
CA MET A 1 -0.24 -9.32 -3.71
C MET A 1 -1.07 -8.12 -3.24
N ALA A 2 -2.38 -8.27 -3.05
CA ALA A 2 -3.26 -7.21 -2.56
C ALA A 2 -3.49 -7.33 -1.04
N TRP A 3 -3.51 -6.20 -0.32
CA TRP A 3 -3.88 -6.15 1.11
C TRP A 3 -5.39 -6.04 1.32
N ASN A 4 -5.89 -6.66 2.39
CA ASN A 4 -7.31 -6.70 2.75
C ASN A 4 -7.65 -5.63 3.82
N PRO A 5 -8.92 -5.18 3.91
CA PRO A 5 -9.40 -4.38 5.03
C PRO A 5 -9.08 -5.01 6.39
N GLY A 6 -8.67 -4.20 7.36
CA GLY A 6 -8.23 -4.64 8.68
C GLY A 6 -6.78 -5.16 8.74
N GLN A 7 -6.11 -5.35 7.60
CA GLN A 7 -4.73 -5.81 7.59
C GLN A 7 -3.79 -4.76 8.18
N GLN A 8 -2.99 -5.18 9.15
CA GLN A 8 -1.96 -4.37 9.80
C GLN A 8 -0.66 -4.42 9.00
N LEU A 9 -0.03 -3.27 8.82
CA LEU A 9 1.25 -3.11 8.13
C LEU A 9 2.29 -2.49 9.06
N PHE A 10 3.55 -2.93 8.90
CA PHE A 10 4.73 -2.40 9.61
C PHE A 10 4.57 -2.40 11.14
N GLY A 11 4.12 -3.54 11.68
CA GLY A 11 3.82 -3.70 13.10
C GLY A 11 2.72 -2.75 13.55
N ASP A 12 1.53 -2.89 12.97
CA ASP A 12 0.29 -2.12 13.22
C ASP A 12 0.34 -0.60 13.00
N ARG A 13 1.46 -0.06 12.50
CA ARG A 13 1.61 1.38 12.22
C ARG A 13 0.51 1.89 11.29
N TYR A 14 0.05 1.05 10.37
CA TYR A 14 -1.07 1.31 9.49
C TYR A 14 -2.04 0.13 9.45
N ILE A 15 -3.35 0.44 9.47
CA ILE A 15 -4.43 -0.52 9.25
C ILE A 15 -5.08 -0.19 7.92
N ILE A 16 -5.21 -1.15 7.01
CA ILE A 16 -5.87 -0.95 5.72
C ILE A 16 -7.37 -0.78 5.94
N GLU A 17 -7.93 0.30 5.40
CA GLU A 17 -9.37 0.54 5.40
C GLU A 17 -10.01 -0.06 4.15
N ARG A 18 -9.48 0.29 2.97
CA ARG A 18 -9.95 -0.23 1.68
C ARG A 18 -8.97 0.06 0.54
N LYS A 19 -9.10 -0.70 -0.56
CA LYS A 19 -8.52 -0.34 -1.87
C LYS A 19 -9.21 0.93 -2.38
N LEU A 20 -8.42 1.90 -2.84
CA LEU A 20 -8.90 3.10 -3.52
C LEU A 20 -8.88 2.93 -5.04
N GLY A 21 -7.94 2.16 -5.56
CA GLY A 21 -7.82 1.89 -7.00
C GLY A 21 -6.57 1.11 -7.33
N GLU A 22 -6.45 0.73 -8.59
CA GLU A 22 -5.27 0.07 -9.14
C GLU A 22 -4.97 0.64 -10.52
N GLY A 23 -3.71 0.97 -10.76
CA GLY A 23 -3.22 1.43 -12.06
C GLY A 23 -1.95 0.67 -12.45
N GLY A 24 -1.35 1.05 -13.59
CA GLY A 24 -0.19 0.34 -14.15
C GLY A 24 1.02 0.22 -13.20
N ILE A 25 1.14 1.12 -12.22
CA ILE A 25 2.24 1.18 -11.26
C ILE A 25 2.00 0.30 -10.02
N GLY A 26 0.75 0.01 -9.69
CA GLY A 26 0.37 -0.73 -8.49
C GLY A 26 -0.97 -0.31 -7.92
N ILE A 27 -1.26 -0.85 -6.74
CA ILE A 27 -2.51 -0.66 -5.99
C ILE A 27 -2.35 0.49 -4.99
N THR A 28 -3.36 1.35 -4.92
CA THR A 28 -3.49 2.44 -3.95
C THR A 28 -4.52 2.07 -2.88
N TYR A 29 -4.16 2.28 -1.62
CA TYR A 29 -4.96 1.96 -0.45
C TYR A 29 -5.21 3.19 0.42
N LEU A 30 -6.38 3.23 1.05
CA LEU A 30 -6.64 4.06 2.22
C LEU A 30 -6.26 3.28 3.46
N ALA A 31 -5.53 3.90 4.36
CA ALA A 31 -5.14 3.34 5.64
C ALA A 31 -5.34 4.34 6.77
N LYS A 32 -5.43 3.83 7.99
CA LYS A 32 -5.45 4.62 9.22
C LYS A 32 -4.17 4.38 9.99
N ASN A 33 -3.55 5.44 10.52
CA ASN A 33 -2.42 5.29 11.42
C ASN A 33 -2.90 5.10 12.88
N ARG A 34 -1.97 4.84 13.80
CA ARG A 34 -2.25 4.68 15.24
C ARG A 34 -2.96 5.88 15.89
N ARG A 35 -2.82 7.08 15.33
CA ARG A 35 -3.49 8.31 15.81
C ARG A 35 -4.90 8.48 15.22
N GLY A 36 -5.34 7.53 14.40
CA GLY A 36 -6.63 7.58 13.73
C GLY A 36 -6.64 8.44 12.46
N GLU A 37 -5.50 8.95 12.02
CA GLU A 37 -5.40 9.82 10.84
C GLU A 37 -5.38 8.99 9.56
N LEU A 38 -6.06 9.48 8.54
CA LEU A 38 -6.05 8.85 7.22
C LEU A 38 -4.72 9.09 6.51
N ARG A 39 -4.26 8.05 5.82
CA ARG A 39 -3.05 8.02 4.99
C ARG A 39 -3.33 7.24 3.70
N VAL A 40 -2.64 7.62 2.63
CA VAL A 40 -2.65 6.89 1.36
C VAL A 40 -1.37 6.07 1.29
N ILE A 41 -1.51 4.77 0.98
CA ILE A 41 -0.37 3.88 0.76
C ILE A 41 -0.46 3.35 -0.67
N LYS A 42 0.63 3.49 -1.43
CA LYS A 42 0.72 2.98 -2.80
C LYS A 42 1.78 1.89 -2.87
N THR A 43 1.41 0.76 -3.46
CA THR A 43 2.34 -0.31 -3.80
C THR A 43 3.04 0.02 -5.11
N LEU A 44 4.30 -0.42 -5.25
CA LEU A 44 5.01 -0.44 -6.52
C LEU A 44 5.03 -1.89 -7.01
N ARG A 45 4.69 -2.13 -8.27
CA ARG A 45 4.87 -3.45 -8.90
C ARG A 45 6.36 -3.75 -9.07
N GLU A 46 6.76 -5.00 -8.84
CA GLU A 46 8.16 -5.47 -8.94
C GLU A 46 8.84 -5.09 -10.26
N GLN A 47 8.12 -5.14 -11.40
CA GLN A 47 8.66 -4.72 -12.70
C GLN A 47 9.17 -3.27 -12.75
N ILE A 48 8.66 -2.36 -11.92
CA ILE A 48 9.17 -0.99 -11.83
C ILE A 48 10.41 -0.93 -10.92
N LEU A 49 10.46 -1.80 -9.91
CA LEU A 49 11.63 -1.90 -9.05
C LEU A 49 12.83 -2.38 -9.87
N ASP A 50 12.66 -3.43 -10.68
CA ASP A 50 13.69 -3.97 -11.59
C ASP A 50 14.24 -2.90 -12.57
N TYR A 51 13.35 -2.10 -13.16
CA TYR A 51 13.74 -1.01 -14.07
C TYR A 51 14.61 0.05 -13.40
N TYR A 52 14.41 0.31 -12.10
CA TYR A 52 15.19 1.30 -11.35
C TYR A 52 16.46 0.75 -10.72
N ILE A 53 16.53 -0.56 -10.45
CA ILE A 53 17.68 -1.20 -9.79
C ILE A 53 18.65 -1.90 -10.75
N GLY A 54 18.36 -1.94 -12.05
CA GLY A 54 19.31 -2.34 -13.08
C GLY A 54 19.98 -3.70 -12.81
N ILE A 55 19.18 -4.74 -12.66
CA ILE A 55 19.65 -6.14 -12.65
C ILE A 55 19.38 -6.78 -14.00
#